data_AF-A0A7S3ESU7-F1
#
_entry.id   AF-A0A7S3ESU7-F1
#
_cell.length_a   1.000
_cell.length_b   1.000
_cell.length_c   1.000
_cell.angle_alpha   90.00
_cell.angle_beta   90.00
_cell.angle_gamma   90.00
#
_symmetry.space_group_name_H-M   'P 1'
#
loop_
_entity.id
_entity.type
_entity.pdbx_description
1 polymer ?
#
loop_
_entity_poly.entity_id
_entity_poly.type
_entity_poly.pdbx_seq_one_letter_code
_entity_poly.pdbx_strand_id
1 'polypeptide(L)'
;AEGVFRQVSELTLEQLRNNRETLVNVLSTMRHDPLVEWSKRNAKEDTTGERDSQEADKEIEKIELKLQGVMQLRGPTPLSVQAQVQQLINDATDLQNLG
;
A
#
# COMPACT_ATOMS: atom_id res chain seq x y z
N ALA A 1 3.44 12.95 26.28
CA ALA A 1 4.37 13.27 25.18
C ALA A 1 4.13 12.25 24.09
N GLU A 2 3.90 12.68 22.85
CA GLU A 2 3.96 11.76 21.71
C GLU A 2 5.37 11.16 21.63
N GLY A 3 5.45 9.85 21.42
CA GLY A 3 6.72 9.13 21.38
C GLY A 3 7.44 9.30 20.05
N VAL A 4 8.77 9.15 20.07
CA VAL A 4 9.65 9.21 18.88
C VAL A 4 9.13 8.34 17.73
N PHE A 5 8.58 7.16 18.04
CA PHE A 5 7.99 6.26 17.06
C PHE A 5 6.88 6.92 16.23
N ARG A 6 5.95 7.63 16.87
CA ARG A 6 4.84 8.31 16.18
C ARG A 6 5.36 9.41 15.26
N GLN A 7 6.27 10.24 15.77
CA GLN A 7 6.85 11.34 15.00
C GLN A 7 7.59 10.85 13.76
N VAL A 8 8.41 9.80 13.89
CA VAL A 8 9.11 9.21 12.75
C VAL A 8 8.12 8.57 11.76
N SER A 9 7.06 7.93 12.26
CA SER A 9 6.01 7.34 11.42
C SER A 9 5.26 8.40 10.60
N GLU A 10 4.96 9.55 11.21
CA GLU A 10 4.34 10.69 10.52
C GLU A 10 5.23 11.27 9.44
N LEU A 11 6.50 11.53 9.76
CA LEU A 11 7.47 12.04 8.79
C LEU A 11 7.63 11.06 7.62
N THR A 12 7.74 9.76 7.93
CA THR A 12 7.86 8.73 6.90
C THR A 12 6.61 8.70 6.01
N LEU A 13 5.42 8.69 6.60
CA LEU A 13 4.16 8.67 5.85
C LEU A 13 4.00 9.93 5.01
N GLU A 14 4.36 11.11 5.53
CA GLU A 14 4.37 12.36 4.77
C GLU A 14 5.27 12.27 3.53
N GLN A 15 6.49 11.73 3.66
CA GLN A 15 7.37 11.52 2.51
C GLN A 15 6.76 10.54 1.49
N LEU A 16 6.12 9.46 1.95
CA LEU A 16 5.43 8.53 1.07
C LEU A 16 4.27 9.20 0.32
N ARG A 17 3.48 10.05 0.99
CA ARG A 17 2.40 10.81 0.35
C ARG A 17 2.91 11.81 -0.68
N ASN A 18 3.99 12.54 -0.33
CA ASN A 18 4.60 13.53 -1.22
C ASN A 18 5.19 12.90 -2.49
N ASN A 19 5.64 11.64 -2.41
CA ASN A 19 6.21 10.91 -3.53
C ASN A 19 5.24 9.85 -4.12
N ARG A 20 3.93 9.96 -3.85
CA ARG A 20 2.93 8.97 -4.24
C ARG A 20 2.98 8.63 -5.74
N GLU A 21 3.00 9.65 -6.60
CA GLU A 21 3.00 9.46 -8.05
C GLU A 21 4.23 8.66 -8.50
N THR A 22 5.42 9.01 -7.99
CA THR A 22 6.65 8.27 -8.27
C THR A 22 6.57 6.83 -7.80
N LEU A 23 6.04 6.58 -6.59
CA LEU A 23 5.87 5.23 -6.05
C LEU A 23 4.90 4.39 -6.89
N VAL A 24 3.75 4.95 -7.27
CA VAL A 24 2.75 4.29 -8.12
C VAL A 24 3.35 3.99 -9.51
N ASN A 25 4.10 4.92 -10.08
CA ASN A 25 4.78 4.71 -11.36
C ASN A 25 5.81 3.57 -11.30
N VAL A 26 6.62 3.51 -10.24
CA VAL A 26 7.58 2.42 -10.03
C VAL A 26 6.86 1.08 -9.87
N LEU A 27 5.78 1.01 -9.10
CA LEU A 27 5.01 -0.22 -8.95
C LEU A 27 4.35 -0.66 -10.26
N SER A 28 3.88 0.31 -11.05
CA SER A 28 3.28 0.06 -12.37
C SER A 28 4.29 -0.50 -13.36
N THR A 29 5.56 -0.05 -13.31
CA THR A 29 6.62 -0.61 -14.17
C THR A 29 7.09 -1.97 -13.68
N MET A 30 7.14 -2.21 -12.37
CA MET A 30 7.50 -3.53 -11.79
C MET A 30 6.55 -4.65 -12.24
N ARG A 31 5.29 -4.34 -12.53
CA ARG A 31 4.33 -5.30 -13.12
C ARG A 31 4.86 -5.91 -14.42
N HIS A 32 5.53 -5.12 -15.23
CA HIS A 32 6.04 -5.50 -16.55
C HIS A 32 7.53 -5.86 -16.50
N ASP A 33 8.11 -6.04 -15.31
CA ASP A 33 9.51 -6.38 -15.17
C ASP A 33 9.78 -7.76 -15.81
N PRO A 34 10.77 -7.87 -16.73
CA PRO A 34 11.06 -9.10 -17.44
C PRO A 34 11.39 -10.28 -16.51
N LEU A 35 11.90 -10.04 -15.30
CA LEU A 35 12.25 -11.08 -14.34
C LEU A 35 11.01 -11.64 -13.62
N VAL A 36 10.01 -10.79 -13.36
CA VAL A 36 8.71 -11.20 -12.82
C VAL A 36 7.96 -12.04 -13.87
N GLU A 37 7.96 -11.58 -15.11
CA GLU A 37 7.35 -12.29 -16.23
C GLU A 37 8.11 -13.58 -16.60
N TRP A 38 9.44 -13.62 -16.46
CA TRP A 38 10.24 -14.84 -16.70
C TRP A 38 9.97 -15.92 -15.64
N SER A 39 9.77 -15.53 -14.37
CA SER A 39 9.34 -16.47 -13.34
C SER A 39 7.96 -17.06 -13.64
N LYS A 40 7.01 -16.24 -14.13
CA LYS A 40 5.68 -16.70 -14.57
C LYS A 40 5.76 -17.64 -15.76
N ARG A 41 6.62 -17.37 -16.74
CA ARG A 41 6.79 -18.21 -17.95
C ARG A 41 7.30 -19.63 -17.68
N ASN A 42 8.04 -19.83 -16.58
CA ASN A 42 8.49 -21.15 -16.15
C ASN A 42 7.37 -21.95 -15.46
N ALA A 43 6.32 -21.29 -14.97
CA ALA A 43 5.06 -21.90 -14.56
C ALA A 43 4.13 -21.97 -15.77
N LYS A 44 3.71 -23.17 -16.18
CA LYS A 44 2.95 -23.40 -17.43
C LYS A 44 1.54 -22.78 -17.37
N GLU A 45 1.34 -21.48 -17.61
CA GLU A 45 0.00 -20.89 -17.51
C GLU A 45 -0.26 -19.71 -18.47
N ASP A 46 -0.75 -20.01 -19.68
CA ASP A 46 -1.26 -19.00 -20.64
C ASP A 46 -2.61 -18.38 -20.22
N THR A 47 -3.24 -18.84 -19.13
CA THR A 47 -4.54 -18.34 -18.63
C THR A 47 -4.47 -17.68 -17.26
N THR A 48 -3.33 -17.79 -16.58
CA THR A 48 -3.13 -17.28 -15.20
C THR A 48 -2.37 -15.96 -15.21
N GLY A 49 -1.55 -15.72 -16.25
CA GLY A 49 -0.88 -14.44 -16.46
C GLY A 49 -1.84 -13.24 -16.60
N GLU A 50 -2.98 -13.39 -17.28
CA GLU A 50 -3.99 -12.32 -17.38
C GLU A 50 -4.70 -12.04 -16.05
N ARG A 51 -4.92 -13.07 -15.22
CA ARG A 51 -5.53 -12.94 -13.89
C ARG A 51 -4.58 -12.26 -12.91
N ASP A 52 -3.32 -12.68 -12.88
CA ASP A 52 -2.27 -12.07 -12.06
C ASP A 52 -2.06 -10.59 -12.40
N SER A 53 -2.15 -10.27 -13.69
CA SER A 53 -2.02 -8.91 -14.19
C SER A 53 -3.17 -8.03 -13.69
N GLN A 54 -4.41 -8.52 -13.71
CA GLN A 54 -5.56 -7.79 -13.16
C GLN A 54 -5.52 -7.67 -11.62
N GLU A 55 -4.92 -8.62 -10.93
CA GLU A 55 -4.74 -8.56 -9.48
C GLU A 55 -3.70 -7.51 -9.09
N ALA A 56 -2.60 -7.40 -9.84
CA ALA A 56 -1.59 -6.37 -9.64
C ALA A 56 -2.18 -4.95 -9.75
N ASP A 57 -3.06 -4.69 -10.73
CA ASP A 57 -3.75 -3.40 -10.87
C ASP A 57 -4.59 -3.03 -9.65
N LYS A 58 -5.34 -4.00 -9.12
CA LYS A 58 -6.16 -3.82 -7.91
C LYS A 58 -5.29 -3.53 -6.69
N GLU A 59 -4.14 -4.18 -6.56
CA GLU A 59 -3.23 -3.92 -5.46
C GLU A 59 -2.56 -2.54 -5.57
N ILE A 60 -2.19 -2.10 -6.77
CA ILE A 60 -1.66 -0.75 -7.01
C ILE A 60 -2.71 0.31 -6.64
N GLU A 61 -3.97 0.12 -7.05
CA GLU A 61 -5.08 1.00 -6.68
C GLU A 61 -5.26 1.07 -5.15
N LYS A 62 -5.23 -0.08 -4.47
CA LYS A 62 -5.30 -0.12 -2.99
C LYS A 62 -4.13 0.61 -2.34
N ILE A 63 -2.92 0.47 -2.88
CA ILE A 63 -1.73 1.19 -2.38
C ILE A 63 -1.91 2.69 -2.57
N GLU A 64 -2.40 3.13 -3.74
CA GLU A 64 -2.66 4.54 -4.01
C GLU A 64 -3.68 5.13 -3.02
N LEU A 65 -4.79 4.43 -2.78
CA LEU A 65 -5.80 4.85 -1.80
C LEU A 65 -5.23 4.96 -0.38
N LYS A 66 -4.38 4.00 0.04
CA LYS A 66 -3.69 4.05 1.34
C LYS A 66 -2.74 5.24 1.44
N LEU A 67 -2.01 5.56 0.37
CA LEU A 67 -1.12 6.74 0.28
C LEU A 67 -1.91 8.05 0.24
N GLN A 68 -3.15 8.05 -0.24
CA GLN A 68 -4.05 9.19 -0.13
C GLN A 68 -4.64 9.36 1.28
N GLY A 69 -4.55 8.34 2.13
CA GLY A 69 -5.17 8.34 3.46
C GLY A 69 -6.61 7.83 3.48
N VAL A 70 -7.07 7.20 2.40
CA VAL A 70 -8.38 6.55 2.33
C VAL A 70 -8.26 5.16 2.95
N MET A 71 -8.94 4.95 4.09
CA MET A 71 -8.95 3.67 4.80
C MET A 71 -10.27 2.95 4.53
N GLN A 72 -10.22 1.71 4.02
CA GLN A 72 -11.40 0.94 3.60
C GLN A 72 -12.49 0.84 4.67
N LEU A 73 -12.11 0.77 5.95
CA LEU A 73 -13.02 0.67 7.10
C LEU A 73 -13.75 1.97 7.44
N ARG A 74 -13.28 3.14 6.96
CA ARG A 74 -13.75 4.47 7.39
C ARG A 74 -14.47 5.25 6.29
N GLY A 75 -14.64 4.65 5.10
CA GLY A 75 -15.28 5.28 3.95
C GLY A 75 -14.33 6.11 3.09
N PRO A 76 -14.86 6.89 2.13
CA PRO A 76 -14.05 7.50 1.06
C PRO A 76 -13.28 8.75 1.51
N THR A 77 -13.48 9.24 2.73
CA THR A 77 -12.88 10.49 3.20
C THR A 77 -11.41 10.28 3.59
N PRO A 78 -10.45 11.00 2.98
CA PRO A 78 -9.04 10.89 3.32
C PRO A 78 -8.73 11.41 4.73
N LEU A 79 -7.91 10.67 5.48
CA LEU A 79 -7.38 11.10 6.77
C LEU A 79 -6.13 11.99 6.60
N SER A 80 -5.87 12.87 7.57
CA SER A 80 -4.56 13.51 7.71
C SER A 80 -3.48 12.46 8.02
N VAL A 81 -2.21 12.82 7.82
CA VAL A 81 -1.05 11.96 8.15
C VAL A 81 -1.10 11.55 9.62
N GLN A 82 -1.29 12.52 10.52
CA GLN A 82 -1.34 12.31 11.97
C GLN A 82 -2.52 11.41 12.35
N ALA A 83 -3.70 11.63 11.75
CA ALA A 83 -4.87 10.80 12.03
C ALA A 83 -4.66 9.37 11.55
N GLN A 84 -4.15 9.16 10.33
CA GLN A 84 -3.87 7.82 9.81
C GLN A 84 -2.82 7.10 10.66
N VAL A 85 -1.71 7.75 11.03
CA VAL A 85 -0.69 7.15 11.90
C VAL A 85 -1.27 6.77 13.26
N GLN A 86 -2.04 7.67 13.88
CA GLN A 86 -2.66 7.38 15.17
C GLN A 86 -3.61 6.18 15.09
N GLN A 87 -4.41 6.08 14.01
CA GLN A 87 -5.28 4.94 13.80
C GLN A 87 -4.48 3.64 13.65
N LEU A 88 -3.44 3.62 12.80
CA LEU A 88 -2.62 2.43 12.60
C LEU A 88 -1.94 1.96 13.90
N ILE A 89 -1.50 2.90 14.75
CA ILE A 89 -0.96 2.58 16.07
C ILE A 89 -2.03 1.97 16.97
N ASN A 90 -3.24 2.54 16.98
CA ASN A 90 -4.35 2.01 17.76
C ASN A 90 -4.72 0.60 17.28
N ASP A 91 -4.86 0.40 15.97
CA ASP A 91 -5.20 -0.90 15.37
C ASP A 91 -4.14 -1.96 15.72
N ALA A 92 -2.86 -1.59 15.70
CA ALA A 92 -1.74 -2.51 16.03
C ALA A 92 -1.59 -2.79 17.54
N THR A 93 -2.22 -1.99 18.41
CA THR A 93 -2.16 -2.15 19.87
C THR A 93 -3.48 -2.59 20.48
N ASP A 94 -4.55 -2.67 19.69
CA ASP A 94 -5.84 -3.20 20.09
C ASP A 94 -5.74 -4.71 20.32
N LEU A 95 -6.04 -5.14 21.55
CA LEU A 95 -6.04 -6.55 21.95
C LEU A 95 -6.97 -7.42 21.09
N GLN A 96 -8.02 -6.85 20.51
CA GLN A 96 -8.93 -7.59 19.61
C GLN A 96 -8.27 -7.93 18.26
N ASN A 97 -7.27 -7.17 17.82
CA ASN A 97 -6.57 -7.39 16.56
C ASN A 97 -5.31 -8.27 16.73
N LEU A 98 -4.99 -8.69 17.95
CA LEU A 98 -3.82 -9.49 18.28
C LEU A 98 -4.12 -11.00 18.44
N GLY A 99 -5.38 -11.40 18.21
CA GLY A 99 -5.88 -12.77 18.37
C GLY A 99 -5.89 -13.58 17.07
#